data_AF-A0A388P9Q2-F1
#
_entry.id   AF-A0A388P9Q2-F1
#
_cell.length_a   1.000
_cell.length_b   1.000
_cell.length_c   1.000
_cell.angle_alpha   90.00
_cell.angle_beta   90.00
_cell.angle_gamma   90.00
#
_symmetry.space_group_name_H-M   'P 1'
#
loop_
_entity.id
_entity.type
_entity.pdbx_description
1 polymer ?
#
loop_
_entity_poly.entity_id
_entity_poly.type
_entity_poly.pdbx_seq_one_letter_code
_entity_poly.pdbx_strand_id
1 'polypeptide(L)' 'MIDGEATVKTWSKKDGHFWLLPANDDFTPIPADDAQILGKVTAVLRSV' A
#
# COMPACT_ATOMS: atom_id res chain seq x y z
N MET A 1 7.12 4.01 -0.86
CA MET A 1 7.11 5.22 -1.70
C MET A 1 6.64 4.84 -3.07
N ILE A 2 5.76 5.64 -3.65
CA ILE A 2 5.37 5.58 -5.06
C ILE A 2 5.13 7.02 -5.52
N ASP A 3 5.57 7.37 -6.73
CA ASP A 3 5.46 8.74 -7.27
C ASP A 3 6.01 9.84 -6.36
N GLY A 4 7.04 9.54 -5.57
CA GLY A 4 7.66 10.48 -4.63
C GLY A 4 6.93 10.62 -3.28
N GLU A 5 5.81 9.91 -3.05
CA GLU A 5 5.03 10.01 -1.82
C GLU A 5 5.02 8.72 -0.98
N ALA A 6 4.91 8.90 0.35
CA ALA A 6 4.75 7.80 1.31
C ALA A 6 3.26 7.49 1.50
N THR A 7 2.89 6.22 1.39
CA THR A 7 1.50 5.78 1.59
C THR A 7 1.44 4.45 2.33
N VAL A 8 0.29 4.20 2.99
CA VAL A 8 -0.03 2.91 3.60
C VAL A 8 -1.10 2.21 2.77
N LYS A 9 -0.83 0.95 2.41
CA LYS A 9 -1.68 0.09 1.58
C LYS A 9 -1.52 -1.36 2.04
N THR A 10 -2.51 -2.20 1.74
CA THR A 10 -2.41 -3.65 1.98
C THR A 10 -1.56 -4.28 0.88
N TRP A 11 -0.52 -5.01 1.29
CA TRP A 11 0.38 -5.74 0.39
C TRP A 11 -0.24 -7.08 -0.02
N SER A 12 -0.48 -7.29 -1.30
CA SER A 12 -1.09 -8.52 -1.83
C SER A 12 -0.31 -9.07 -3.03
N LYS A 13 -0.22 -10.39 -3.15
CA LYS A 13 0.40 -11.07 -4.31
C LYS A 13 -0.69 -11.76 -5.12
N LYS A 14 -0.78 -11.44 -6.41
CA LYS A 14 -1.72 -12.05 -7.36
C LYS A 14 -1.07 -12.19 -8.73
N ASP A 15 -1.22 -13.37 -9.33
CA ASP A 15 -0.72 -13.68 -10.68
C ASP A 15 0.78 -13.39 -10.85
N GLY A 16 1.57 -13.62 -9.80
CA GLY A 16 3.03 -13.37 -9.79
C GLY A 16 3.43 -11.93 -9.48
N HIS A 17 2.50 -10.97 -9.60
CA HIS A 17 2.73 -9.55 -9.30
C HIS A 17 2.27 -9.18 -7.90
N PHE A 18 2.83 -8.08 -7.39
CA PHE A 18 2.39 -7.48 -6.15
C PHE A 18 1.51 -6.26 -6.40
N TRP A 19 0.56 -6.07 -5.50
CA TRP A 19 -0.46 -5.02 -5.58
C TRP A 19 -0.56 -4.30 -4.25
N LEU A 20 -0.75 -2.99 -4.33
CA LEU A 20 -1.07 -2.09 -3.23
C LEU A 20 -2.58 -1.89 -3.19
N LEU A 21 -3.26 -2.66 -2.33
CA LEU A 21 -4.72 -2.57 -2.22
C LEU A 21 -5.13 -1.43 -1.27
N PRO A 22 -6.12 -0.61 -1.66
CA PRO A 22 -6.71 0.37 -0.76
C PRO A 22 -7.63 -0.30 0.28
N ALA A 23 -7.90 0.42 1.36
CA ALA A 23 -8.91 0.07 2.35
C ALA A 23 -10.13 1.02 2.24
N ASN A 24 -10.51 1.34 1.01
CA ASN A 24 -11.65 2.18 0.64
C ASN A 24 -12.05 1.82 -0.82
N ASP A 25 -13.34 1.63 -1.07
CA ASP A 25 -13.91 1.25 -2.37
C ASP A 25 -13.84 2.37 -3.43
N ASP A 26 -13.67 3.63 -3.01
CA ASP A 26 -13.50 4.76 -3.91
C ASP A 26 -12.15 4.77 -4.64
N PHE A 27 -11.22 3.89 -4.24
CA PHE A 27 -9.86 3.83 -4.75
C PHE A 27 -9.60 2.50 -5.46
N THR A 28 -8.84 2.54 -6.54
CA THR A 28 -8.44 1.35 -7.27
C THR A 28 -7.15 0.75 -6.70
N PRO A 29 -6.96 -0.59 -6.81
CA PRO A 29 -5.66 -1.23 -6.60
C PRO A 29 -4.57 -0.63 -7.48
N ILE A 30 -3.38 -0.47 -6.93
CA ILE A 30 -2.21 0.07 -7.65
C ILE A 30 -1.17 -1.06 -7.83
N PRO A 31 -0.60 -1.26 -9.03
CA PRO A 31 0.52 -2.18 -9.23
C PRO A 31 1.72 -1.76 -8.37
N ALA A 32 2.44 -2.73 -7.79
CA ALA A 32 3.56 -2.44 -6.91
C ALA A 32 4.93 -2.51 -7.59
N ASP A 33 4.99 -2.67 -8.90
CA ASP A 33 6.23 -2.94 -9.65
C ASP A 33 7.28 -1.81 -9.46
N ASP A 34 6.83 -0.56 -9.37
CA ASP A 34 7.67 0.63 -9.13
C ASP A 34 7.64 1.12 -7.67
N ALA A 35 7.04 0.36 -6.75
CA ALA A 35 6.90 0.77 -5.37
C ALA A 35 8.12 0.40 -4.52
N GLN A 36 8.65 1.36 -3.75
CA GLN A 36 9.65 1.08 -2.72
C GLN A 36 8.98 0.75 -1.39
N ILE A 37 9.22 -0.45 -0.84
CA ILE A 37 8.73 -0.82 0.49
C ILE A 37 9.60 -0.17 1.57
N LEU A 38 8.98 0.68 2.40
CA LEU A 38 9.65 1.35 3.52
C LEU A 38 9.63 0.52 4.80
N GLY A 39 8.65 -0.37 4.96
CA GLY A 39 8.48 -1.18 6.16
C GLY A 39 7.08 -1.79 6.27
N LYS A 40 6.83 -2.47 7.38
CA LYS A 40 5.53 -3.05 7.73
C LYS A 40 4.86 -2.20 8.80
N VAL A 41 3.60 -1.86 8.61
CA VAL A 41 2.79 -1.22 9.66
C VAL A 41 2.53 -2.22 10.78
N THR A 42 2.87 -1.85 12.02
CA THR A 42 2.74 -2.71 13.21
C THR A 42 1.68 -2.21 14.19
N ALA A 43 1.38 -0.91 14.20
CA ALA A 43 0.36 -0.31 15.04
C ALA A 43 -0.19 0.98 14.39
N VAL A 44 -1.36 1.41 14.86
CA VAL A 44 -1.97 2.70 14.52
C VAL A 44 -2.20 3.47 15.81
N LEU A 45 -1.75 4.72 15.87
CA LEU A 45 -2.03 5.63 16.97
C LEU A 45 -3.06 6.67 16.51
N ARG A 46 -4.07 6.91 17.33
CA ARG A 46 -5.11 7.91 17.08
C ARG A 46 -5.29 8.75 18.34
N SER A 47 -5.04 10.06 18.22
CA SER A 47 -5.53 11.02 19.22
C SER A 47 -7.03 11.16 19.04
N VAL A 48 -7.78 11.02 20.14
CA VAL A 48 -9.23 11.29 20.18
C VAL A 48 -9.51 12.72 20.59
#